data_AF-A0A7Y7YJD1-F1
#
_entry.id   AF-A0A7Y7YJD1-F1
#
_cell.length_a   1.000
_cell.length_b   1.000
_cell.length_c   1.000
_cell.angle_alpha   90.00
_cell.angle_beta   90.00
_cell.angle_gamma   90.00
#
_symmetry.space_group_name_H-M   'P 1'
#
loop_
_entity.id
_entity.type
_entity.pdbx_description
1 polymer ?
#
loop_
_entity_poly.entity_id
_entity_poly.type
_entity_poly.pdbx_seq_one_letter_code
_entity_poly.pdbx_strand_id
1 'polypeptide(L)'
;HLQAGVHADEIAGMLVLHQLLPRLQACAEQGRLKGTVTVVPQANPFGIGQFRQGRLLGRFHEATGQNFNRAFDCSLAMARPASNLAQWQKRLVQLAADADLILDLHTDDEALPYLYIHRSFWPEQGLALAAALQVDLVIVWDEGGDGSFEETLINHASPQLAAPIELR
;
A
#
# COMPACT_ATOMS: atom_id res chain seq x y z
N HIS A 1 -5.79 -0.21 7.89
CA HIS A 1 -5.86 0.38 6.54
C HIS A 1 -5.42 -0.66 5.54
N LEU A 2 -6.25 -0.99 4.56
CA LEU A 2 -5.92 -1.89 3.46
C LEU A 2 -5.99 -1.09 2.17
N GLN A 3 -4.94 -1.10 1.37
CA GLN A 3 -4.96 -0.44 0.08
C GLN A 3 -4.30 -1.29 -1.01
N ALA A 4 -4.57 -0.93 -2.26
CA ALA A 4 -3.94 -1.51 -3.43
C ALA A 4 -3.84 -0.47 -4.54
N GLY A 5 -3.01 -0.74 -5.54
CA GLY A 5 -3.01 0.04 -6.77
C GLY A 5 -2.34 1.41 -6.62
N VAL A 6 -1.30 1.50 -5.79
CA VAL A 6 -0.37 2.65 -5.80
C VAL A 6 0.35 2.70 -7.15
N HIS A 7 0.85 1.55 -7.62
CA HIS A 7 1.09 1.33 -9.04
C HIS A 7 -0.22 0.85 -9.69
N ALA A 8 -0.77 1.63 -10.61
CA ALA A 8 -2.12 1.38 -11.11
C ALA A 8 -2.21 0.19 -12.09
N ASP A 9 -1.07 -0.28 -12.61
CA ASP A 9 -0.93 -1.45 -13.46
C ASP A 9 -0.89 -2.77 -12.68
N GLU A 10 -0.82 -2.71 -11.35
CA GLU A 10 -0.88 -3.87 -10.44
C GLU A 10 -2.33 -4.16 -9.99
N ILE A 11 -3.10 -4.76 -10.91
CA ILE A 11 -4.57 -4.86 -10.79
C ILE A 11 -5.03 -5.92 -9.77
N ALA A 12 -4.24 -6.97 -9.52
CA ALA A 12 -4.66 -8.10 -8.70
C ALA A 12 -5.03 -7.68 -7.26
N GLY A 13 -4.24 -6.79 -6.65
CA GLY A 13 -4.54 -6.22 -5.33
C GLY A 13 -5.88 -5.48 -5.29
N MET A 14 -6.20 -4.72 -6.35
CA MET A 14 -7.48 -4.01 -6.46
C MET A 14 -8.67 -4.99 -6.46
N LEU A 15 -8.53 -6.10 -7.21
CA LEU A 15 -9.54 -7.15 -7.28
C LEU A 15 -9.70 -7.87 -5.94
N VAL A 16 -8.58 -8.19 -5.25
CA VAL A 16 -8.61 -8.79 -3.91
C VAL A 16 -9.40 -7.91 -2.94
N LEU A 17 -9.11 -6.61 -2.91
CA LEU A 17 -9.83 -5.68 -2.02
C LEU A 17 -11.31 -5.51 -2.42
N HIS A 18 -11.63 -5.49 -3.71
CA HIS A 18 -13.00 -5.47 -4.19
C HIS A 18 -13.80 -6.69 -3.70
N GLN A 19 -13.21 -7.89 -3.75
CA GLN A 19 -13.85 -9.12 -3.26
C GLN A 19 -13.88 -9.21 -1.73
N LEU A 20 -12.90 -8.63 -1.04
CA LEU A 20 -12.82 -8.63 0.41
C LEU A 20 -13.88 -7.71 1.05
N LEU A 21 -14.18 -6.57 0.41
CA LEU A 21 -15.11 -5.56 0.92
C LEU A 21 -16.48 -6.13 1.36
N PRO A 22 -17.24 -6.91 0.56
CA PRO A 22 -18.52 -7.46 1.00
C PRO A 22 -18.38 -8.44 2.18
N ARG A 23 -17.24 -9.14 2.29
CA ARG A 23 -16.97 -10.05 3.42
C ARG A 23 -16.71 -9.27 4.71
N LEU A 24 -15.99 -8.16 4.61
CA LEU A 24 -15.77 -7.23 5.72
C LEU A 24 -17.08 -6.59 6.16
N GLN A 25 -17.94 -6.16 5.23
CA GLN A 25 -19.26 -5.62 5.52
C GLN A 25 -20.14 -6.63 6.28
N ALA A 26 -20.22 -7.88 5.80
CA ALA A 26 -20.96 -8.93 6.49
C ALA A 26 -20.41 -9.19 7.90
N CYS A 27 -19.08 -9.18 8.08
CA CYS A 27 -18.47 -9.31 9.41
C CYS A 27 -18.79 -8.12 10.33
N ALA A 28 -18.88 -6.91 9.78
CA ALA A 28 -19.27 -5.71 10.53
C ALA A 28 -20.72 -5.81 11.00
N GLU A 29 -21.63 -6.17 10.09
CA GLU A 29 -23.08 -6.34 10.37
C GLU A 29 -23.34 -7.42 11.41
N GLN A 30 -22.52 -8.47 11.42
CA GLN A 30 -22.60 -9.56 12.41
C GLN A 30 -21.90 -9.23 13.74
N GLY A 31 -21.31 -8.04 13.90
CA GLY A 31 -20.56 -7.66 15.10
C GLY A 31 -19.28 -8.48 15.32
N ARG A 32 -18.72 -9.08 14.27
CA ARG A 32 -17.50 -9.90 14.33
C ARG A 32 -16.21 -9.08 14.19
N LEU A 33 -16.29 -7.87 13.63
CA LEU A 33 -15.16 -6.95 13.57
C LEU A 33 -14.93 -6.32 14.95
N LYS A 34 -13.71 -6.47 15.48
CA LYS A 34 -13.28 -5.88 16.76
C LYS A 34 -12.71 -4.46 16.64
N GLY A 35 -12.89 -3.84 15.48
CA GLY A 35 -12.30 -2.54 15.14
C GLY A 35 -12.81 -2.04 13.79
N THR A 36 -12.14 -1.01 13.26
CA THR A 36 -12.47 -0.39 11.98
C THR A 36 -11.52 -0.86 10.88
N VAL A 37 -12.03 -0.93 9.65
CA VAL A 37 -11.22 -1.27 8.47
C VAL A 37 -11.50 -0.24 7.39
N THR A 38 -10.48 0.56 7.07
CA THR A 38 -10.46 1.39 5.85
C THR A 38 -9.97 0.55 4.68
N VAL A 39 -10.72 0.51 3.58
CA VAL A 39 -10.36 -0.20 2.34
C VAL A 39 -10.26 0.79 1.20
N VAL A 40 -9.11 0.83 0.53
CA VAL A 40 -8.83 1.67 -0.65
C VAL A 40 -8.40 0.78 -1.81
N PRO A 41 -9.35 0.23 -2.59
CA PRO A 41 -9.03 -0.71 -3.68
C PRO A 41 -8.22 -0.09 -4.82
N GLN A 42 -8.30 1.23 -5.00
CA GLN A 42 -7.65 1.96 -6.08
C GLN A 42 -7.03 3.22 -5.48
N ALA A 43 -5.76 3.14 -5.09
CA ALA A 43 -5.09 4.21 -4.36
C ALA A 43 -4.63 5.36 -5.28
N ASN A 44 -4.24 5.09 -6.53
CA ASN A 44 -3.63 6.06 -7.44
C ASN A 44 -4.54 6.50 -8.60
N PRO A 45 -5.34 7.57 -8.45
CA PRO A 45 -6.23 8.03 -9.51
C PRO A 45 -5.51 8.58 -10.75
N PHE A 46 -4.22 8.96 -10.64
CA PHE A 46 -3.43 9.42 -11.78
C PHE A 46 -3.01 8.25 -12.66
N GLY A 47 -2.40 7.22 -12.05
CA GLY A 47 -1.94 6.03 -12.76
C GLY A 47 -3.07 5.34 -13.52
N ILE A 48 -4.25 5.17 -12.90
CA ILE A 48 -5.39 4.52 -13.55
C ILE A 48 -5.95 5.32 -14.74
N GLY A 49 -5.65 6.63 -14.82
CA GLY A 49 -6.02 7.48 -15.94
C GLY A 49 -5.00 7.52 -17.08
N GLN A 50 -3.81 6.93 -16.91
CA GLN A 50 -2.72 6.98 -17.88
C GLN A 50 -2.76 5.78 -18.84
N PHE A 51 -3.42 5.95 -19.99
CA PHE A 51 -3.44 4.92 -21.04
C PHE A 51 -2.73 5.39 -22.32
N ARG A 52 -1.79 4.56 -22.81
CA ARG A 52 -1.04 4.80 -24.05
C ARG A 52 -0.91 3.50 -24.84
N GLN A 53 -1.24 3.55 -26.13
CA GLN A 53 -1.08 2.42 -27.05
C GLN A 53 -1.65 1.09 -26.52
N GLY A 54 -2.82 1.14 -25.88
CA GLY A 54 -3.49 -0.05 -25.31
C GLY A 54 -2.88 -0.57 -24.01
N ARG A 55 -1.93 0.15 -23.42
CA ARG A 55 -1.30 -0.19 -22.14
C ARG A 55 -1.66 0.84 -21.07
N LEU A 56 -1.87 0.34 -19.86
CA LEU A 56 -1.94 1.15 -18.66
C LEU A 56 -0.50 1.46 -18.23
N LEU A 57 -0.20 2.75 -18.05
CA LEU A 57 1.10 3.21 -17.54
C LEU A 57 0.91 3.55 -16.07
N GLY A 58 0.95 2.54 -15.20
CA GLY A 58 0.55 2.68 -13.80
C GLY A 58 1.70 2.87 -12.82
N ARG A 59 2.94 2.52 -13.20
CA ARG A 59 4.12 2.58 -12.32
C ARG A 59 4.76 3.96 -12.19
N PHE A 60 4.75 4.76 -13.25
CA PHE A 60 5.38 6.08 -13.31
C PHE A 60 4.40 7.16 -13.75
N HIS A 61 4.48 8.34 -13.15
CA HIS A 61 3.74 9.52 -13.57
C HIS A 61 4.27 10.03 -14.92
N GLU A 62 3.43 10.04 -15.95
CA GLU A 62 3.86 10.28 -17.34
C GLU A 62 4.57 11.62 -17.52
N ALA A 63 4.07 12.67 -16.87
CA ALA A 63 4.58 14.02 -17.05
C ALA A 63 5.92 14.29 -16.35
N THR A 64 6.24 13.56 -15.27
CA THR A 64 7.45 13.81 -14.47
C THR A 64 8.45 12.64 -14.47
N GLY A 65 8.04 11.45 -14.93
CA GLY A 65 8.83 10.23 -14.82
C GLY A 65 8.98 9.71 -13.38
N GLN A 66 8.30 10.32 -12.42
CA GLN A 66 8.38 9.92 -11.01
C GLN A 66 7.66 8.58 -10.80
N ASN A 67 8.30 7.64 -10.12
CA ASN A 67 7.64 6.42 -9.65
C ASN A 67 6.55 6.78 -8.62
N PHE A 68 5.33 6.25 -8.80
CA PHE A 68 4.21 6.61 -7.93
C PHE A 68 4.39 6.18 -6.47
N ASN A 69 5.14 5.11 -6.20
CA ASN A 69 5.48 4.67 -4.86
C ASN A 69 6.77 5.34 -4.31
N ARG A 70 7.06 6.60 -4.65
CA ARG A 70 8.27 7.33 -4.16
C ARG A 70 7.95 8.79 -3.82
N ALA A 71 8.75 9.39 -2.93
CA ALA A 71 8.65 10.77 -2.43
C ALA A 71 7.43 11.11 -1.55
N PHE A 72 6.83 10.10 -0.90
CA PHE A 72 5.74 10.32 0.04
C PHE A 72 6.16 11.13 1.28
N ASP A 73 7.37 10.89 1.78
CA ASP A 73 8.03 11.61 2.87
C ASP A 73 8.18 13.10 2.57
N CYS A 74 8.70 13.42 1.38
CA CYS A 74 8.89 14.77 0.89
C CYS A 74 7.53 15.48 0.79
N SER A 75 6.53 14.82 0.21
CA SER A 75 5.17 15.35 0.07
C SER A 75 4.48 15.55 1.43
N LEU A 76 4.69 14.65 2.39
CA LEU A 76 4.15 14.76 3.75
C LEU A 76 4.71 15.99 4.47
N ALA A 77 6.02 16.22 4.36
CA ALA A 77 6.73 17.33 5.00
C ALA A 77 6.31 18.72 4.49
N MET A 78 5.74 18.83 3.28
CA MET A 78 5.29 20.11 2.72
C MET A 78 4.09 20.67 3.47
N ALA A 79 4.22 21.88 4.04
CA ALA A 79 3.08 22.58 4.66
C ALA A 79 1.94 22.83 3.64
N ARG A 80 2.31 23.22 2.41
CA ARG A 80 1.40 23.39 1.28
C ARG A 80 1.95 22.60 0.08
N PRO A 81 1.30 21.49 -0.34
CA PRO A 81 1.77 20.71 -1.48
C PRO A 81 1.83 21.56 -2.77
N ALA A 82 2.93 21.43 -3.51
CA ALA A 82 3.19 22.22 -4.72
C ALA A 82 2.50 21.67 -5.98
N SER A 83 1.93 20.47 -5.92
CA SER A 83 1.24 19.81 -7.04
C SER A 83 0.11 18.90 -6.55
N ASN A 84 -0.79 18.51 -7.46
CA ASN A 84 -1.84 17.53 -7.17
C ASN A 84 -1.27 16.15 -6.82
N LEU A 85 -0.13 15.78 -7.42
CA LEU A 85 0.59 14.55 -7.09
C LEU A 85 1.06 14.57 -5.63
N ALA A 86 1.73 15.65 -5.22
CA ALA A 86 2.19 15.81 -3.83
C ALA A 86 1.01 15.89 -2.85
N GLN A 87 -0.08 16.54 -3.23
CA GLN A 87 -1.30 16.60 -2.41
C GLN A 87 -1.91 15.21 -2.22
N TRP A 88 -1.99 14.41 -3.28
CA TRP A 88 -2.47 13.03 -3.22
C TRP A 88 -1.58 12.16 -2.33
N GLN A 89 -0.26 12.21 -2.51
CA GLN A 89 0.70 11.45 -1.69
C GLN A 89 0.53 11.78 -0.20
N LYS A 90 0.52 13.09 0.13
CA LYS A 90 0.28 13.56 1.49
C LYS A 90 -1.05 13.06 2.05
N ARG A 91 -2.12 13.14 1.25
CA ARG A 91 -3.46 12.74 1.72
C ARG A 91 -3.59 11.23 1.92
N LEU A 92 -2.94 10.43 1.09
CA LEU A 92 -2.94 8.97 1.21
C LEU A 92 -2.22 8.52 2.49
N VAL A 93 -1.06 9.11 2.81
CA VAL A 93 -0.36 8.85 4.09
C VAL A 93 -1.23 9.29 5.28
N GLN A 94 -1.80 10.49 5.23
CA GLN A 94 -2.69 10.97 6.30
C GLN A 94 -3.93 10.10 6.51
N LEU A 95 -4.45 9.45 5.45
CA LEU A 95 -5.58 8.54 5.56
C LEU A 95 -5.21 7.26 6.33
N ALA A 96 -3.97 6.80 6.20
CA ALA A 96 -3.47 5.58 6.80
C ALA A 96 -2.78 5.78 8.17
N ALA A 97 -2.37 7.00 8.49
CA ALA A 97 -1.50 7.31 9.64
C ALA A 97 -2.04 6.87 11.01
N ASP A 98 -3.35 6.85 11.19
CA ASP A 98 -3.98 6.46 12.47
C ASP A 98 -4.26 4.94 12.58
N ALA A 99 -3.89 4.15 11.58
CA ALA A 99 -4.16 2.71 11.57
C ALA A 99 -3.06 1.90 12.28
N ASP A 100 -3.47 0.96 13.14
CA ASP A 100 -2.55 0.01 13.77
C ASP A 100 -1.93 -0.97 12.78
N LEU A 101 -2.71 -1.41 11.79
CA LEU A 101 -2.31 -2.37 10.76
C LEU A 101 -2.48 -1.72 9.38
N ILE A 102 -1.40 -1.69 8.60
CA ILE A 102 -1.36 -1.12 7.26
C ILE A 102 -0.83 -2.17 6.29
N LEU A 103 -1.66 -2.57 5.33
CA LEU A 103 -1.29 -3.52 4.29
C LEU A 103 -1.48 -2.87 2.93
N ASP A 104 -0.42 -2.85 2.13
CA ASP A 104 -0.42 -2.33 0.77
C ASP A 104 -0.22 -3.49 -0.21
N LEU A 105 -1.20 -3.75 -1.06
CA LEU A 105 -1.20 -4.91 -1.96
C LEU A 105 -0.64 -4.48 -3.32
N HIS A 106 0.52 -5.07 -3.65
CA HIS A 106 1.24 -4.93 -4.91
C HIS A 106 1.19 -6.26 -5.68
N THR A 107 1.69 -6.25 -6.92
CA THR A 107 1.84 -7.46 -7.74
C THR A 107 3.04 -7.31 -8.64
N ASP A 108 3.89 -8.34 -8.68
CA ASP A 108 5.02 -8.40 -9.62
C ASP A 108 4.61 -9.07 -10.94
N ASP A 109 5.40 -8.88 -11.99
CA ASP A 109 5.15 -9.51 -13.30
C ASP A 109 5.26 -11.04 -13.22
N GLU A 110 6.36 -11.53 -12.63
CA GLU A 110 6.64 -12.96 -12.47
C GLU A 110 7.35 -13.23 -11.13
N ALA A 111 6.57 -13.35 -10.05
CA ALA A 111 7.10 -13.72 -8.74
C ALA A 111 6.21 -14.73 -7.99
N LEU A 112 6.79 -15.38 -6.99
CA LEU A 112 6.02 -16.06 -5.94
C LEU A 112 5.34 -15.00 -5.06
N PRO A 113 4.20 -15.29 -4.41
CA PRO A 113 3.69 -14.40 -3.39
C PRO A 113 4.72 -14.23 -2.25
N TYR A 114 5.04 -12.99 -1.91
CA TYR A 114 5.98 -12.70 -0.82
C TYR A 114 5.54 -11.52 0.03
N LEU A 115 6.06 -11.48 1.25
CA LEU A 115 5.90 -10.34 2.15
C LEU A 115 7.18 -9.51 2.15
N TYR A 116 7.05 -8.21 1.97
CA TYR A 116 8.13 -7.26 2.17
C TYR A 116 7.94 -6.59 3.53
N ILE A 117 8.85 -6.78 4.48
CA ILE A 117 8.64 -6.31 5.85
C ILE A 117 9.87 -5.60 6.42
N HIS A 118 9.63 -4.47 7.07
CA HIS A 118 10.69 -3.72 7.75
C HIS A 118 11.18 -4.48 8.99
N ARG A 119 12.48 -4.38 9.29
CA ARG A 119 13.12 -5.10 10.40
C ARG A 119 12.48 -4.81 11.75
N SER A 120 11.89 -3.62 11.95
CA SER A 120 11.21 -3.29 13.22
C SER A 120 10.01 -4.19 13.54
N PHE A 121 9.42 -4.87 12.55
CA PHE A 121 8.29 -5.78 12.73
C PHE A 121 8.70 -7.26 12.65
N TRP A 122 9.99 -7.54 12.48
CA TRP A 122 10.53 -8.89 12.39
C TRP A 122 11.20 -9.30 13.71
N PRO A 123 11.02 -10.54 14.20
CA PRO A 123 10.29 -11.65 13.57
C PRO A 123 8.81 -11.78 13.97
N GLU A 124 8.39 -11.22 15.10
CA GLU A 124 7.10 -11.58 15.72
C GLU A 124 5.89 -11.25 14.83
N GLN A 125 5.69 -9.97 14.49
CA GLN A 125 4.56 -9.53 13.67
C GLN A 125 4.68 -10.08 12.24
N GLY A 126 5.90 -10.13 11.69
CA GLY A 126 6.16 -10.67 10.36
C GLY A 126 5.84 -12.15 10.19
N LEU A 127 6.23 -13.00 11.15
CA LEU A 127 5.89 -14.42 11.11
C LEU A 127 4.39 -14.65 11.26
N ALA A 128 3.71 -13.87 12.12
CA ALA A 128 2.27 -13.96 12.27
C ALA A 128 1.54 -13.58 10.97
N LEU A 129 1.95 -12.50 10.30
CA LEU A 129 1.39 -12.09 9.02
C LEU A 129 1.69 -13.11 7.92
N ALA A 130 2.93 -13.61 7.85
CA ALA A 130 3.32 -14.60 6.87
C ALA A 130 2.51 -15.90 7.00
N ALA A 131 2.28 -16.37 8.22
CA ALA A 131 1.44 -17.53 8.50
C ALA A 131 -0.04 -17.28 8.14
N ALA A 132 -0.57 -16.08 8.41
CA ALA A 132 -1.94 -15.72 8.08
C ALA A 132 -2.19 -15.64 6.58
N LEU A 133 -1.20 -15.16 5.81
CA LEU A 133 -1.25 -15.04 4.36
C LEU A 133 -0.77 -16.30 3.62
N GLN A 134 -0.14 -17.23 4.32
CA GLN A 134 0.48 -18.44 3.75
C GLN A 134 1.51 -18.11 2.66
N VAL A 135 2.33 -17.09 2.89
CA VAL A 135 3.43 -16.73 1.96
C VAL A 135 4.64 -17.62 2.20
N ASP A 136 5.30 -18.02 1.11
CA ASP A 136 6.48 -18.89 1.15
C ASP A 136 7.78 -18.10 1.35
N LEU A 137 7.77 -16.81 1.07
CA LEU A 137 8.93 -15.93 1.12
C LEU A 137 8.62 -14.65 1.91
N VAL A 138 9.51 -14.31 2.84
CA VAL A 138 9.53 -13.03 3.52
C VAL A 138 10.87 -12.36 3.27
N ILE A 139 10.84 -11.15 2.75
CA ILE A 139 12.01 -10.31 2.54
C ILE A 139 12.03 -9.25 3.64
N VAL A 140 13.06 -9.30 4.48
CA VAL A 140 13.26 -8.35 5.58
C VAL A 140 14.21 -7.25 5.14
N TRP A 141 13.81 -5.99 5.31
CA TRP A 141 14.62 -4.83 4.92
C TRP A 141 14.84 -3.87 6.10
N ASP A 142 15.88 -3.04 6.00
CA ASP A 142 16.33 -2.12 7.05
C ASP A 142 16.07 -0.66 6.70
N GLU A 143 16.79 -0.10 5.73
CA GLU A 143 16.62 1.28 5.29
C GLU A 143 16.45 1.26 3.77
N GLY A 144 15.39 1.90 3.25
CA GLY A 144 15.15 2.07 1.82
C GLY A 144 15.59 3.45 1.34
N GLY A 145 15.32 4.47 2.16
CA GLY A 145 15.62 5.87 1.88
C GLY A 145 14.97 6.40 0.61
N ASP A 146 13.95 5.70 0.10
CA ASP A 146 13.37 5.96 -1.22
C ASP A 146 12.00 6.66 -1.15
N GLY A 147 11.47 6.83 0.07
CA GLY A 147 10.26 7.59 0.31
C GLY A 147 9.02 6.86 -0.21
N SER A 148 9.03 5.54 -0.16
CA SER A 148 7.84 4.72 -0.40
C SER A 148 6.72 5.01 0.60
N PHE A 149 5.50 4.62 0.24
CA PHE A 149 4.32 4.83 1.07
C PHE A 149 4.48 4.17 2.45
N GLU A 150 4.91 2.91 2.47
CA GLU A 150 5.13 2.13 3.68
C GLU A 150 6.26 2.68 4.54
N GLU A 151 7.41 3.03 3.95
CA GLU A 151 8.55 3.59 4.67
C GLU A 151 8.17 4.92 5.32
N THR A 152 7.43 5.76 4.60
CA THR A 152 6.93 7.04 5.13
C THR A 152 6.03 6.83 6.34
N LEU A 153 5.14 5.84 6.32
CA LEU A 153 4.29 5.52 7.46
C LEU A 153 5.07 4.94 8.63
N ILE A 154 6.06 4.08 8.38
CA ILE A 154 6.93 3.54 9.44
C ILE A 154 7.70 4.66 10.15
N ASN A 155 8.17 5.64 9.39
CA ASN A 155 9.01 6.73 9.92
C ASN A 155 8.21 7.89 10.54
N HIS A 156 6.98 8.13 10.09
CA HIS A 156 6.19 9.31 10.49
C HIS A 156 4.88 8.98 11.21
N ALA A 157 4.51 7.70 11.30
CA ALA A 157 3.42 7.21 12.13
C ALA A 157 3.94 6.14 13.11
N SER A 158 3.05 5.62 13.95
CA SER A 158 3.37 4.56 14.92
C SER A 158 2.51 3.30 14.69
N PRO A 159 2.50 2.71 13.48
CA PRO A 159 1.74 1.50 13.24
C PRO A 159 2.33 0.33 14.04
N GLN A 160 1.47 -0.61 14.43
CA GLN A 160 1.91 -1.89 15.00
C GLN A 160 2.48 -2.81 13.92
N LEU A 161 2.01 -2.65 12.67
CA LEU A 161 2.52 -3.35 11.50
C LEU A 161 2.19 -2.58 10.23
N ALA A 162 3.20 -2.33 9.39
CA ALA A 162 3.05 -1.83 8.03
C ALA A 162 3.87 -2.71 7.08
N ALA A 163 3.23 -3.26 6.05
CA ALA A 163 3.92 -4.14 5.10
C ALA A 163 3.28 -4.12 3.70
N PRO A 164 4.10 -4.01 2.64
CA PRO A 164 3.72 -4.40 1.29
C PRO A 164 3.54 -5.92 1.19
N ILE A 165 2.47 -6.34 0.53
CA ILE A 165 2.19 -7.73 0.18
C ILE A 165 2.25 -7.84 -1.32
N GLU A 166 3.04 -8.77 -1.82
CA GLU A 166 3.21 -9.00 -3.24
C GLU A 166 2.41 -10.24 -3.60
N LEU A 167 1.36 -10.00 -4.38
CA LEU A 167 0.43 -11.02 -4.84
C LEU A 167 0.96 -11.69 -6.11
N ARG A 168 0.29 -12.77 -6.49
CA ARG A 168 0.46 -13.43 -7.78
C ARG A 168 -0.57 -12.94 -8.80
#